data_AF-A0A1I3CBH5-F1
#
_entry.id   AF-A0A1I3CBH5-F1
#
_cell.length_a   1.000
_cell.length_b   1.000
_cell.length_c   1.000
_cell.angle_alpha   90.00
_cell.angle_beta   90.00
_cell.angle_gamma   90.00
#
_symmetry.space_group_name_H-M   'P 1'
#
loop_
_entity.id
_entity.type
_entity.pdbx_description
1 polymer ?
#
loop_
_entity_poly.entity_id
_entity_poly.type
_entity_poly.pdbx_seq_one_letter_code
_entity_poly.pdbx_strand_id
1 'polypeptide(L)'
;MGKTGFTTIDFVILVVYLLAVLFAGLLFSKKDMEGKEFFKGDGTIPWYVTSVSIFATLLSPISFLTLAGNSFAGSWILWFAQLGMVIAIPIAIRFFLPIYAKLDIDTAYDYLERRFDSKGLRVIGALLFIIFQLGRMSIIMYLPSIALSTLTGISVNVLIIVMGVIAIIYS
;
A
#
# COMPACT_ATOMS: atom_id res chain seq x y z
N MET A 1 8.83 37.58 2.77
CA MET A 1 8.57 36.15 3.04
C MET A 1 9.74 35.36 2.49
N GLY A 2 10.72 35.04 3.35
CA GLY A 2 11.92 34.32 2.94
C GLY A 2 11.56 32.90 2.50
N LYS A 3 12.13 32.45 1.38
CA LYS A 3 12.02 31.09 0.86
C LYS A 3 12.61 30.10 1.87
N THR A 4 11.83 29.67 2.85
CA THR A 4 12.05 28.40 3.55
C THR A 4 11.45 27.29 2.69
N GLY A 5 12.04 27.12 1.50
CA GLY A 5 11.72 26.04 0.58
C GLY A 5 12.52 24.78 0.92
N PHE A 6 12.19 23.69 0.24
CA PHE A 6 12.90 22.40 0.28
C PHE A 6 14.41 22.63 0.17
N THR A 7 15.14 22.38 1.26
CA THR A 7 16.56 22.69 1.34
C THR A 7 17.38 21.62 0.62
N THR A 8 18.66 21.91 0.38
CA THR A 8 19.59 20.91 -0.15
C THR A 8 19.68 19.68 0.77
N ILE A 9 19.57 19.86 2.09
CA ILE A 9 19.57 18.75 3.05
C ILE A 9 18.33 17.88 2.85
N ASP A 10 17.15 18.48 2.70
CA ASP A 10 15.90 17.73 2.44
C ASP A 10 15.98 16.92 1.15
N PHE A 11 16.59 17.50 0.11
CA PHE A 11 16.82 16.82 -1.16
C PHE A 11 17.78 15.64 -1.04
N VAL A 12 18.89 15.81 -0.31
CA VAL A 12 19.83 14.72 -0.06
C VAL A 12 19.15 13.59 0.72
N ILE A 13 18.39 13.91 1.77
CA ILE A 13 17.64 12.92 2.55
C ILE A 13 16.65 12.16 1.66
N LEU A 14 15.90 12.86 0.81
CA LEU A 14 14.95 12.24 -0.11
C LEU A 14 15.64 11.26 -1.07
N VAL A 15 16.74 11.67 -1.70
CA VAL A 15 17.49 10.81 -2.63
C VAL A 15 18.06 9.59 -1.92
N VAL A 16 18.68 9.77 -0.75
CA VAL A 16 19.23 8.66 0.05
C VAL A 16 18.12 7.69 0.46
N TYR A 17 16.96 8.20 0.88
CA TYR A 17 15.81 7.36 1.23
C TYR A 17 15.32 6.54 0.02
N LEU A 18 15.14 7.17 -1.14
CA LEU A 18 14.71 6.47 -2.36
C LEU A 18 15.71 5.38 -2.80
N LEU A 19 17.01 5.68 -2.73
CA LEU A 19 18.05 4.70 -3.03
C LEU A 19 18.09 3.56 -2.01
N ALA A 20 17.88 3.85 -0.72
CA ALA A 20 17.83 2.84 0.31
C ALA A 20 16.65 1.87 0.11
N VAL A 21 15.47 2.38 -0.23
CA VAL A 21 14.29 1.56 -0.55
C VAL A 21 14.52 0.71 -1.80
N LEU A 22 15.05 1.31 -2.87
CA LEU A 22 15.39 0.60 -4.10
C LEU A 22 16.39 -0.53 -3.83
N PHE A 23 17.48 -0.23 -3.11
CA PHE A 23 18.50 -1.21 -2.78
C PHE A 23 17.97 -2.32 -1.88
N ALA A 24 17.15 -1.99 -0.88
CA ALA A 24 16.51 -2.98 -0.03
C ALA A 24 15.62 -3.93 -0.85
N GLY A 25 14.77 -3.40 -1.74
CA GLY A 25 13.94 -4.25 -2.60
C GLY A 25 14.77 -5.14 -3.53
N LEU A 26 15.85 -4.61 -4.12
CA LEU A 26 16.76 -5.41 -4.95
C LEU A 26 17.52 -6.49 -4.15
N LEU A 27 17.89 -6.21 -2.90
CA LEU A 27 18.55 -7.20 -2.01
C LEU A 27 17.61 -8.31 -1.57
N PHE A 28 16.35 -7.98 -1.28
CA PHE A 28 15.36 -8.95 -0.80
C PHE A 28 14.53 -9.58 -1.92
N SER A 29 14.71 -9.14 -3.17
CA SER A 29 14.13 -9.77 -4.35
C SER A 29 14.71 -11.18 -4.51
N LYS A 30 13.92 -12.18 -4.16
CA LYS A 30 14.24 -13.59 -4.39
C LYS A 30 13.97 -13.93 -5.86
N LYS A 31 15.02 -13.90 -6.68
CA LYS A 31 14.96 -14.10 -8.14
C LYS A 31 14.42 -15.46 -8.58
N ASP A 32 14.45 -16.45 -7.71
CA ASP A 32 14.10 -17.84 -8.05
C ASP A 32 12.65 -18.21 -7.71
N MET A 33 11.84 -17.26 -7.20
CA MET A 33 10.44 -17.53 -6.88
C MET A 33 9.58 -17.52 -8.16
N GLU A 34 8.99 -18.67 -8.49
CA GLU A 34 8.15 -18.82 -9.68
C GLU A 34 6.66 -19.00 -9.34
N GLY A 35 5.79 -18.44 -10.19
CA GLY A 35 4.35 -18.67 -10.15
C GLY A 35 3.70 -18.32 -8.80
N LYS A 36 3.09 -19.32 -8.14
CA LYS A 36 2.35 -19.12 -6.88
C LYS A 36 3.24 -18.75 -5.70
N GLU A 37 4.50 -19.19 -5.72
CA GLU A 37 5.45 -18.94 -4.64
C GLU A 37 5.67 -17.43 -4.51
N PHE A 38 5.78 -16.71 -5.63
CA PHE A 38 5.95 -15.26 -5.68
C PHE A 38 4.84 -14.51 -4.91
N PHE A 39 3.58 -14.98 -4.99
CA PHE A 39 2.44 -14.30 -4.36
C PHE A 39 2.17 -14.75 -2.92
N LYS A 40 2.36 -16.04 -2.61
CA LYS A 40 2.04 -16.63 -1.30
C LYS A 40 3.22 -16.63 -0.33
N GLY A 41 4.44 -16.49 -0.86
CA GLY A 41 5.68 -16.80 -0.16
C GLY A 41 5.90 -18.30 0.01
N ASP A 42 7.06 -18.67 0.55
CA ASP A 42 7.47 -20.04 0.87
C ASP A 42 6.99 -20.52 2.26
N GLY A 43 6.16 -19.71 2.94
CA GLY A 43 5.68 -19.98 4.30
C GLY A 43 6.68 -19.67 5.41
N THR A 44 7.87 -19.15 5.09
CA THR A 44 8.92 -18.85 6.09
C THR A 44 8.89 -17.43 6.63
N ILE A 45 8.04 -16.56 6.05
CA ILE A 45 7.97 -15.14 6.42
C ILE A 45 7.49 -15.01 7.88
N PRO A 46 8.29 -14.40 8.79
CA PRO A 46 7.89 -14.25 10.18
C PRO A 46 6.65 -13.37 10.33
N TRP A 47 5.76 -13.72 11.28
CA TRP A 47 4.47 -13.03 11.47
C TRP A 47 4.59 -11.52 11.70
N TYR A 48 5.66 -11.05 12.35
CA TYR A 48 5.87 -9.63 12.60
C TYR A 48 6.22 -8.88 11.32
N VAL A 49 6.95 -9.49 10.39
CA VAL A 49 7.23 -8.93 9.06
C VAL A 49 5.93 -8.79 8.27
N THR A 50 5.12 -9.85 8.25
CA THR A 50 3.80 -9.84 7.61
C THR A 50 2.89 -8.78 8.21
N SER A 51 2.91 -8.60 9.54
CA SER A 51 2.10 -7.60 10.23
C SER A 51 2.50 -6.17 9.86
N VAL A 52 3.81 -5.88 9.81
CA VAL A 52 4.32 -4.57 9.38
C VAL A 52 3.98 -4.31 7.92
N SER A 53 4.07 -5.31 7.04
CA SER A 53 3.68 -5.20 5.63
C SER A 53 2.19 -4.89 5.46
N ILE A 54 1.31 -5.58 6.21
CA ILE A 54 -0.14 -5.30 6.22
C ILE A 54 -0.39 -3.87 6.70
N PHE A 55 0.26 -3.45 7.79
CA PHE A 55 0.10 -2.10 8.31
C PHE A 55 0.57 -1.03 7.31
N ALA A 56 1.75 -1.22 6.71
CA ALA A 56 2.28 -0.34 5.67
C ALA A 56 1.36 -0.28 4.42
N THR A 57 0.69 -1.38 4.08
CA THR A 57 -0.29 -1.42 2.97
C THR A 57 -1.56 -0.62 3.28
N LEU A 58 -1.99 -0.61 4.54
CA LEU A 58 -3.18 0.11 4.99
C LEU A 58 -2.91 1.60 5.22
N LEU A 59 -1.68 1.96 5.59
CA LEU A 59 -1.27 3.34 5.81
C LEU A 59 -0.90 4.00 4.48
N SER A 60 -1.70 4.98 4.05
CA SER A 60 -1.50 5.67 2.77
C SER A 60 -1.35 7.18 2.95
N PRO A 61 -0.79 7.89 1.95
CA PRO A 61 -0.79 9.35 1.91
C PRO A 61 -2.19 9.97 2.02
N ILE A 62 -3.23 9.26 1.54
CA ILE A 62 -4.63 9.66 1.68
C ILE A 62 -4.98 9.75 3.16
N SER A 63 -4.79 8.64 3.90
CA SER A 63 -5.09 8.58 5.33
C SER A 63 -4.31 9.65 6.11
N PHE A 64 -3.03 9.83 5.78
CA PHE A 64 -2.17 10.81 6.43
C PHE A 64 -2.68 12.24 6.24
N LEU A 65 -2.92 12.66 4.98
CA LEU A 65 -3.38 14.01 4.67
C LEU A 65 -4.80 14.27 5.17
N THR A 66 -5.70 13.29 5.10
CA THR A 66 -7.08 13.43 5.57
C THR A 66 -7.13 13.59 7.10
N LEU A 67 -6.41 12.76 7.86
CA LEU A 67 -6.39 12.85 9.32
C LEU A 67 -5.72 14.15 9.80
N ALA A 68 -4.57 14.49 9.23
CA ALA A 68 -3.86 15.72 9.58
C ALA A 68 -4.67 16.97 9.18
N GLY A 69 -5.25 16.98 7.98
CA GLY A 69 -6.07 18.08 7.48
C GLY A 69 -7.33 18.30 8.31
N ASN A 70 -8.03 17.23 8.71
CA ASN A 70 -9.20 17.33 9.58
C ASN A 70 -8.84 17.87 10.97
N SER A 71 -7.71 17.41 11.53
CA SER A 71 -7.20 17.87 12.82
C SER A 71 -6.78 19.33 12.77
N PHE A 72 -6.11 19.76 11.69
CA PHE A 72 -5.77 21.16 11.45
C PHE A 72 -7.01 22.05 11.30
N ALA A 73 -8.08 21.53 10.68
CA ALA A 73 -9.38 22.20 10.60
C ALA A 73 -10.16 22.23 11.93
N GLY A 74 -9.59 21.71 13.02
CA GLY A 74 -10.15 21.79 14.37
C GLY A 74 -11.01 20.61 14.81
N SER A 75 -11.01 19.48 14.08
CA SER A 75 -11.77 18.29 14.45
C SER A 75 -10.91 17.04 14.48
N TRP A 76 -11.08 16.23 15.52
CA TRP A 76 -10.39 14.95 15.68
C TRP A 76 -11.33 13.77 15.44
N ILE A 77 -12.52 14.02 14.88
CA ILE A 77 -13.57 13.01 14.74
C ILE A 77 -13.12 11.82 13.88
N LEU A 78 -12.29 12.06 12.86
CA LEU A 78 -11.75 11.00 12.00
C LEU A 78 -10.76 10.09 12.72
N TRP A 79 -10.17 10.55 13.82
CA TRP A 79 -9.32 9.72 14.68
C TRP A 79 -10.14 8.63 15.37
N PHE A 80 -11.35 8.95 15.83
CA PHE A 80 -12.26 7.98 16.44
C PHE A 80 -12.67 6.87 15.47
N ALA A 81 -12.76 7.16 14.17
CA ALA A 81 -13.03 6.13 13.16
C ALA A 81 -11.94 5.03 13.12
N GLN A 82 -10.70 5.35 13.54
CA GLN A 82 -9.59 4.38 13.59
C GLN A 82 -9.79 3.33 14.71
N LEU A 83 -10.54 3.66 15.77
CA LEU A 83 -10.87 2.70 16.84
C LEU A 83 -11.67 1.50 16.32
N GLY A 84 -12.36 1.66 15.18
CA GLY A 84 -13.01 0.55 14.49
C GLY A 84 -12.06 -0.60 14.17
N MET A 85 -10.78 -0.34 13.90
CA MET A 85 -9.78 -1.38 13.63
C MET A 85 -9.51 -2.27 14.86
N VAL A 86 -9.57 -1.70 16.06
CA VAL A 86 -9.38 -2.44 17.32
C VAL A 86 -10.44 -3.53 17.50
N ILE A 87 -11.64 -3.31 16.96
CA ILE A 87 -12.75 -4.26 16.99
C ILE A 87 -12.73 -5.16 15.74
N ALA A 88 -12.52 -4.58 14.55
CA ALA A 88 -12.57 -5.29 13.29
C ALA A 88 -11.47 -6.35 13.16
N ILE A 89 -10.25 -6.08 13.64
CA ILE A 89 -9.11 -7.01 13.53
C ILE A 89 -9.36 -8.30 14.34
N PRO A 90 -9.72 -8.27 15.65
CA PRO A 90 -10.06 -9.49 16.38
C PRO A 90 -11.21 -10.29 15.75
N ILE A 91 -12.23 -9.61 15.21
CA ILE A 91 -13.35 -10.26 14.50
C ILE A 91 -12.83 -10.95 13.22
N ALA A 92 -12.02 -10.25 12.42
CA ALA A 92 -11.41 -10.81 11.22
C ALA A 92 -10.56 -12.05 11.55
N ILE A 93 -9.72 -11.97 12.58
CA ILE A 93 -8.89 -13.09 13.06
C ILE A 93 -9.74 -14.26 13.55
N ARG A 94 -10.83 -13.99 14.29
CA ARG A 94 -11.65 -15.05 14.89
C ARG A 94 -12.52 -15.78 13.89
N PHE A 95 -13.09 -15.07 12.92
CA PHE A 95 -14.14 -15.57 12.05
C PHE A 95 -13.73 -15.76 10.59
N PHE A 96 -12.87 -14.88 10.05
CA PHE A 96 -12.51 -14.91 8.63
C PHE A 96 -11.19 -15.64 8.39
N LEU A 97 -10.15 -15.32 9.16
CA LEU A 97 -8.83 -15.92 9.00
C LEU A 97 -8.86 -17.47 9.00
N PRO A 98 -9.62 -18.17 9.87
CA PRO A 98 -9.64 -19.63 9.87
C PRO A 98 -10.27 -20.23 8.62
N ILE A 99 -11.16 -19.49 7.94
CA ILE A 99 -11.76 -19.92 6.67
C ILE A 99 -10.69 -19.85 5.58
N TYR A 100 -10.05 -18.70 5.41
CA TYR A 100 -9.03 -18.50 4.37
C TYR A 100 -7.77 -19.35 4.60
N ALA A 101 -7.31 -19.47 5.85
CA ALA A 101 -6.08 -20.22 6.17
C ALA A 101 -6.19 -21.73 5.94
N LYS A 102 -7.41 -22.30 5.98
CA LYS A 102 -7.66 -23.72 5.70
C LYS A 102 -7.89 -24.02 4.22
N LEU A 103 -8.18 -22.98 3.43
CA LEU A 103 -8.43 -23.12 2.01
C LEU A 103 -7.11 -22.96 1.26
N ASP A 104 -6.74 -23.95 0.47
CA ASP A 104 -5.65 -23.79 -0.48
C ASP A 104 -6.14 -23.00 -1.71
N ILE A 105 -6.25 -21.69 -1.52
CA ILE A 105 -6.68 -20.71 -2.53
C ILE A 105 -5.55 -19.71 -2.81
N ASP A 106 -5.48 -19.26 -4.07
CA ASP A 106 -4.43 -18.36 -4.53
C ASP A 106 -4.86 -16.90 -4.36
N THR A 107 -6.15 -16.63 -4.50
CA THR A 107 -6.73 -15.29 -4.31
C THR A 107 -7.93 -15.33 -3.37
N ALA A 108 -8.24 -14.20 -2.73
CA ALA A 108 -9.46 -14.07 -1.94
C ALA A 108 -10.74 -14.27 -2.79
N TYR A 109 -10.70 -14.06 -4.10
CA TYR A 109 -11.83 -14.22 -5.03
C TYR A 109 -12.07 -15.68 -5.41
N ASP A 110 -11.05 -16.54 -5.29
CA ASP A 110 -11.21 -18.00 -5.48
C ASP A 110 -12.22 -18.57 -4.46
N TYR A 111 -12.30 -17.97 -3.27
CA TYR A 111 -13.32 -18.30 -2.29
C TYR A 111 -14.74 -18.09 -2.84
N LEU A 112 -14.98 -17.04 -3.63
CA LEU A 112 -16.29 -16.78 -4.23
C LEU A 112 -16.68 -17.87 -5.23
N GLU A 113 -15.72 -18.30 -6.06
CA GLU A 113 -15.94 -19.42 -6.98
C GLU A 113 -16.28 -20.69 -6.20
N ARG A 114 -15.49 -21.05 -5.18
CA ARG A 114 -15.72 -22.29 -4.40
C ARG A 114 -17.02 -22.24 -3.58
N ARG A 115 -17.38 -21.07 -3.04
CA ARG A 115 -18.55 -20.93 -2.17
C ARG A 115 -19.86 -20.92 -2.94
N PHE A 116 -19.86 -20.38 -4.16
CA PHE A 116 -21.07 -20.17 -4.97
C PHE A 116 -21.07 -20.99 -6.27
N ASP A 117 -20.07 -21.84 -6.48
CA ASP A 117 -19.87 -22.63 -7.70
C ASP A 117 -19.92 -21.78 -8.98
N SER A 118 -19.30 -20.59 -8.94
CA SER A 118 -19.40 -19.60 -10.01
C SER A 118 -18.08 -18.93 -10.33
N LYS A 119 -17.50 -19.32 -11.47
CA LYS A 119 -16.34 -18.64 -12.08
C LYS A 119 -16.62 -17.16 -12.36
N GLY A 120 -17.86 -16.84 -12.75
CA GLY A 120 -18.27 -15.45 -13.02
C GLY A 120 -18.11 -14.55 -11.81
N LEU A 121 -18.48 -15.03 -10.61
CA LEU A 121 -18.33 -14.25 -9.37
C LEU A 121 -16.86 -14.00 -9.00
N ARG A 122 -15.98 -14.98 -9.21
CA ARG A 122 -14.53 -14.79 -9.03
C ARG A 122 -14.00 -13.72 -9.98
N VAL A 123 -14.34 -13.81 -11.26
CA VAL A 123 -13.88 -12.85 -12.28
C VAL A 123 -14.38 -11.44 -11.98
N ILE A 124 -15.68 -11.28 -11.69
CA ILE A 124 -16.24 -9.97 -11.34
C ILE A 124 -15.59 -9.41 -10.08
N GLY A 125 -15.41 -10.22 -9.03
CA GLY A 125 -14.74 -9.81 -7.80
C GLY A 125 -13.31 -9.34 -8.04
N ALA A 126 -12.54 -10.09 -8.83
CA ALA A 126 -11.18 -9.72 -9.21
C ALA A 126 -11.13 -8.44 -10.05
N LEU A 127 -12.02 -8.29 -11.05
CA LEU A 127 -12.09 -7.09 -11.89
C LEU A 127 -12.43 -5.84 -11.10
N LEU A 128 -13.44 -5.92 -10.22
CA LEU A 128 -13.81 -4.79 -9.35
C LEU A 128 -12.66 -4.38 -8.45
N PHE A 129 -11.92 -5.35 -7.90
CA PHE A 129 -10.74 -5.05 -7.11
C PHE A 129 -9.63 -4.39 -7.94
N ILE A 130 -9.32 -4.90 -9.13
CA ILE A 130 -8.30 -4.32 -10.00
C ILE A 130 -8.65 -2.87 -10.35
N ILE A 131 -9.90 -2.59 -10.74
CA ILE A 131 -10.37 -1.24 -11.06
C ILE A 131 -10.24 -0.32 -9.84
N PHE A 132 -10.70 -0.76 -8.67
CA PHE A 132 -10.53 -0.01 -7.43
C PHE A 132 -9.06 0.26 -7.12
N GLN A 133 -8.21 -0.76 -7.29
CA GLN A 133 -6.79 -0.68 -6.97
C GLN A 133 -6.04 0.28 -7.90
N LEU A 134 -6.38 0.32 -9.19
CA LEU A 134 -5.85 1.28 -10.16
C LEU A 134 -6.21 2.73 -9.79
N GLY A 135 -7.46 2.98 -9.40
CA GLY A 135 -7.90 4.29 -8.92
C GLY A 135 -7.16 4.68 -7.64
N ARG A 136 -7.07 3.76 -6.67
CA ARG A 136 -6.36 3.99 -5.40
C ARG A 136 -4.87 4.29 -5.63
N MET A 137 -4.19 3.51 -6.48
CA MET A 137 -2.77 3.73 -6.76
C MET A 137 -2.53 5.06 -7.48
N SER A 138 -3.41 5.47 -8.39
CA SER A 138 -3.33 6.79 -9.03
C SER A 138 -3.33 7.93 -8.01
N ILE A 139 -4.22 7.87 -7.00
CA ILE A 139 -4.29 8.88 -5.93
C ILE A 139 -3.05 8.80 -5.02
N ILE A 140 -2.62 7.60 -4.64
CA ILE A 140 -1.43 7.38 -3.80
C ILE A 140 -0.17 7.93 -4.45
N MET A 141 -0.03 7.83 -5.78
CA MET A 141 1.10 8.40 -6.52
C MET A 141 0.97 9.92 -6.67
N TYR A 142 -0.24 10.42 -6.89
CA TYR A 142 -0.47 11.85 -7.14
C TYR A 142 -0.27 12.72 -5.90
N LEU A 143 -0.82 12.35 -4.75
CA LEU A 143 -0.80 13.17 -3.52
C LEU A 143 0.62 13.56 -3.04
N PRO A 144 1.58 12.63 -2.89
CA PRO A 144 2.96 13.00 -2.53
C PRO A 144 3.65 13.77 -3.67
N SER A 145 3.33 13.48 -4.94
CA SER A 145 3.92 14.18 -6.09
C SER A 145 3.51 15.65 -6.14
N ILE A 146 2.24 15.97 -5.90
CA ILE A 146 1.79 17.37 -5.85
C ILE A 146 2.39 18.10 -4.65
N ALA A 147 2.45 17.46 -3.49
CA ALA A 147 3.08 18.04 -2.30
C ALA A 147 4.58 18.31 -2.51
N LEU A 148 5.30 17.41 -3.17
CA LEU A 148 6.72 17.61 -3.46
C LEU A 148 6.94 18.61 -4.60
N SER A 149 6.04 18.64 -5.59
CA SER A 149 6.08 19.61 -6.69
C SER A 149 5.96 21.05 -6.19
N THR A 150 5.06 21.33 -5.24
CA THR A 150 4.93 22.68 -4.66
C THR A 150 6.17 23.13 -3.88
N LEU A 151 6.93 22.18 -3.31
CA LEU A 151 8.13 22.45 -2.54
C LEU A 151 9.40 22.56 -3.39
N THR A 152 9.50 21.79 -4.49
CA THR A 152 10.71 21.67 -5.32
C THR A 152 10.62 22.42 -6.64
N GLY A 153 9.41 22.74 -7.12
CA GLY A 153 9.17 23.26 -8.46
C GLY A 153 9.29 22.23 -9.59
N ILE A 154 9.59 20.96 -9.28
CA ILE A 154 9.63 19.87 -10.26
C ILE A 154 8.20 19.56 -10.70
N SER A 155 7.99 19.25 -11.98
CA SER A 155 6.64 18.93 -12.47
C SER A 155 6.09 17.65 -11.82
N VAL A 156 4.80 17.67 -11.48
CA VAL A 156 4.10 16.53 -10.88
C VAL A 156 4.27 15.26 -11.72
N ASN A 157 4.20 15.39 -13.05
CA ASN A 157 4.34 14.26 -13.98
C ASN A 157 5.71 13.60 -13.88
N VAL A 158 6.79 14.38 -13.76
CA VAL A 158 8.15 13.83 -13.59
C VAL A 158 8.27 13.08 -12.28
N LEU A 159 7.73 13.63 -11.19
CA LEU A 159 7.76 12.97 -9.88
C LEU A 159 6.98 11.65 -9.87
N ILE A 160 5.80 11.61 -10.51
CA ILE A 160 5.01 10.38 -10.66
C ILE A 160 5.81 9.32 -11.44
N ILE A 161 6.44 9.70 -12.56
CA ILE A 161 7.23 8.77 -13.38
C ILE A 161 8.41 8.21 -12.58
N VAL A 162 9.17 9.07 -11.90
CA VAL A 162 10.34 8.64 -11.11
C VAL A 162 9.93 7.68 -10.00
N MET A 163 8.91 8.02 -9.21
CA MET A 163 8.42 7.12 -8.16
C MET A 163 7.87 5.82 -8.74
N GLY A 164 7.18 5.89 -9.88
CA GLY A 164 6.59 4.71 -10.54
C GLY A 164 7.67 3.76 -11.05
N VAL A 165 8.72 4.28 -11.69
CA VAL A 165 9.86 3.49 -12.14
C VAL A 165 10.57 2.83 -10.96
N ILE A 166 10.85 3.58 -9.88
CA ILE A 166 11.47 3.01 -8.67
C ILE A 166 10.58 1.90 -8.10
N ALA A 167 9.29 2.16 -7.93
CA ALA A 167 8.31 1.20 -7.42
C ALA A 167 8.26 -0.09 -8.25
N ILE A 168 8.22 0.03 -9.58
CA ILE A 168 8.20 -1.12 -10.50
C ILE A 168 9.49 -1.93 -10.42
N ILE A 169 10.65 -1.27 -10.27
CA ILE A 169 11.94 -1.97 -10.25
C ILE A 169 12.14 -2.77 -8.95
N TYR A 170 11.70 -2.24 -7.81
CA TYR A 170 11.94 -2.89 -6.52
C TYR A 170 10.85 -3.88 -6.10
N SER A 171 9.68 -3.85 -6.76
CA SER A 171 8.55 -4.76 -6.50
C SER A 171 8.66 -6.04 -7.33
#